data_AF-A0A920H723-F1
#
_entry.id   AF-A0A920H723-F1
#
_cell.length_a   1.000
_cell.length_b   1.000
_cell.length_c   1.000
_cell.angle_alpha   90.00
_cell.angle_beta   90.00
_cell.angle_gamma   90.00
#
_symmetry.space_group_name_H-M   'P 1'
#
loop_
_entity.id
_entity.type
_entity.pdbx_description
1 polymer ?
#
loop_
_entity_poly.entity_id
_entity_poly.type
_entity_poly.pdbx_seq_one_letter_code
_entity_poly.pdbx_strand_id
1 'polypeptide(L)'
;MIPTPKKFKHFKSFLNVNKYKDYKEIIGIVDAVSIVTPTNTHFKIAKKFIENKKHVFIEKPMVEKVSEAKKLKLLEEKYNVVFQVGHLERFNNTYLKYLDYKDTPLFIESNRISPNKVRGTEVDVVLDLMIHDIDLLQDINKCNIKKINASGISVLTKDIDIANVRLEFENNCVANITASRISNKSERKMRIFQKNGYYSLDFLDNILEIHALNAKKYGAKD
;
A
#
# COMPACT_ATOMS: atom_id res chain seq x y z
N MET A 1 -17.06 1.26 14.58
CA MET A 1 -16.77 0.57 15.86
C MET A 1 -16.44 1.63 16.89
N ILE A 2 -17.22 1.76 17.97
CA ILE A 2 -16.85 2.65 19.10
C ILE A 2 -15.60 2.02 19.76
N PRO A 3 -14.51 2.77 20.02
CA PRO A 3 -13.32 2.15 20.59
C PRO A 3 -13.64 1.63 21.99
N THR A 4 -13.26 0.39 22.29
CA THR A 4 -13.52 -0.19 23.62
C THR A 4 -12.71 0.53 24.70
N PRO A 5 -13.28 0.74 25.91
CA PRO A 5 -12.62 1.45 27.02
C PRO A 5 -11.20 0.94 27.36
N LYS A 6 -10.91 -0.34 27.09
CA LYS A 6 -9.59 -0.96 27.33
C LYS A 6 -8.48 -0.40 26.42
N LYS A 7 -8.75 -0.06 25.14
CA LYS A 7 -7.71 0.49 24.23
C LYS A 7 -7.27 1.89 24.64
N PHE A 8 -8.18 2.69 25.20
CA PHE A 8 -7.87 4.05 25.69
C PHE A 8 -6.93 4.10 26.90
N LYS A 9 -6.86 2.99 27.67
CA LYS A 9 -6.06 2.92 28.90
C LYS A 9 -4.55 2.78 28.61
N HIS A 10 -4.18 2.18 27.46
CA HIS A 10 -2.78 1.98 27.06
C HIS A 10 -2.13 3.24 26.45
N PHE A 11 -2.91 4.08 25.75
CA PHE A 11 -2.44 5.39 25.26
C PHE A 11 -2.18 6.43 26.37
N LYS A 12 -2.51 6.11 27.63
CA LYS A 12 -2.55 7.05 28.75
C LYS A 12 -1.15 7.45 29.28
N SER A 13 -0.07 6.73 28.90
CA SER A 13 1.27 6.96 29.46
C SER A 13 2.24 7.74 28.57
N PHE A 14 1.95 7.95 27.27
CA PHE A 14 2.96 8.47 26.33
C PHE A 14 2.61 9.77 25.58
N LEU A 15 1.34 10.19 25.54
CA LEU A 15 0.94 11.37 24.77
C LEU A 15 -0.07 12.22 25.57
N ASN A 16 0.27 13.48 25.84
CA ASN A 16 -0.62 14.46 26.47
C ASN A 16 -1.64 14.99 25.44
N VAL A 17 -2.62 14.16 25.07
CA VAL A 17 -3.60 14.45 24.02
C VAL A 17 -5.04 14.35 24.51
N ASN A 18 -5.90 15.24 23.99
CA ASN A 18 -7.33 15.21 24.21
C ASN A 18 -7.97 13.95 23.62
N LYS A 19 -9.03 13.44 24.26
CA LYS A 19 -9.69 12.18 23.89
C LYS A 19 -11.18 12.42 23.68
N TYR A 20 -11.70 11.86 22.59
CA TYR A 20 -13.09 11.99 22.19
C TYR A 20 -13.67 10.61 21.90
N LYS A 21 -14.97 10.45 22.12
CA LYS A 21 -15.66 9.16 21.92
C LYS A 21 -16.31 9.05 20.54
N ASP A 22 -16.72 10.18 19.99
CA ASP A 22 -17.22 10.33 18.62
C ASP A 22 -16.26 11.21 17.81
N TYR A 23 -15.92 10.75 16.60
CA TYR A 23 -15.07 11.51 15.67
C TYR A 23 -15.72 12.85 15.25
N LYS A 24 -17.03 13.00 15.41
CA LYS A 24 -17.71 14.27 15.13
C LYS A 24 -17.30 15.38 16.08
N GLU A 25 -16.92 15.04 17.32
CA GLU A 25 -16.54 16.01 18.35
C GLU A 25 -15.28 16.80 17.95
N ILE A 26 -14.41 16.21 17.13
CA ILE A 26 -13.15 16.86 16.72
C ILE A 26 -13.25 17.66 15.42
N ILE A 27 -14.37 17.59 14.69
CA ILE A 27 -14.50 18.24 13.36
C ILE A 27 -14.26 19.75 13.46
N GLY A 28 -14.72 20.43 14.51
CA GLY A 28 -14.51 21.87 14.67
C GLY A 28 -13.12 22.26 15.19
N ILE A 29 -12.28 21.29 15.56
CA ILE A 29 -11.09 21.51 16.38
C ILE A 29 -9.80 21.22 15.60
N VAL A 30 -9.87 20.35 14.58
CA VAL A 30 -8.69 19.89 13.83
C VAL A 30 -8.66 20.46 12.42
N ASP A 31 -7.47 20.58 11.84
CA ASP A 31 -7.28 20.93 10.42
C ASP A 31 -7.21 19.69 9.52
N ALA A 32 -6.67 18.60 10.06
CA ALA A 32 -6.45 17.33 9.36
C ALA A 32 -6.77 16.12 10.26
N VAL A 33 -7.05 14.98 9.65
CA VAL A 33 -7.27 13.70 10.36
C VAL A 33 -6.54 12.53 9.70
N SER A 34 -6.06 11.60 10.54
CA SER A 34 -5.66 10.26 10.13
C SER A 34 -6.75 9.26 10.48
N ILE A 35 -7.35 8.64 9.46
CA ILE A 35 -8.42 7.65 9.61
C ILE A 35 -7.79 6.26 9.60
N VAL A 36 -7.72 5.65 10.79
CA VAL A 36 -7.13 4.32 11.06
C VAL A 36 -8.19 3.41 11.69
N THR A 37 -9.39 3.40 11.12
CA THR A 37 -10.54 2.62 11.60
C THR A 37 -10.72 1.38 10.73
N PRO A 38 -11.67 0.46 11.03
CA PRO A 38 -11.98 -0.62 10.09
C PRO A 38 -12.45 -0.08 8.73
N THR A 39 -12.04 -0.71 7.62
CA THR A 39 -12.27 -0.25 6.24
C THR A 39 -13.73 0.08 5.95
N ASN A 40 -14.68 -0.73 6.43
CA ASN A 40 -16.12 -0.49 6.25
C ASN A 40 -16.62 0.85 6.82
N THR A 41 -15.85 1.51 7.68
CA THR A 41 -16.18 2.83 8.24
C THR A 41 -15.49 3.98 7.52
N HIS A 42 -14.46 3.71 6.70
CA HIS A 42 -13.61 4.71 6.04
C HIS A 42 -14.43 5.72 5.25
N PHE A 43 -15.30 5.27 4.35
CA PHE A 43 -16.09 6.16 3.49
C PHE A 43 -16.91 7.17 4.29
N LYS A 44 -17.65 6.69 5.30
CA LYS A 44 -18.54 7.53 6.13
C LYS A 44 -17.76 8.59 6.90
N ILE A 45 -16.62 8.21 7.47
CA ILE A 45 -15.79 9.11 8.29
C ILE A 45 -15.09 10.13 7.38
N ALA A 46 -14.43 9.66 6.32
CA ALA A 46 -13.71 10.51 5.38
C ALA A 46 -14.63 11.54 4.72
N LYS A 47 -15.78 11.10 4.20
CA LYS A 47 -16.80 11.98 3.63
C LYS A 47 -17.16 13.12 4.60
N LYS A 48 -17.41 12.80 5.88
CA LYS A 48 -17.81 13.78 6.88
C LYS A 48 -16.72 14.84 7.12
N PHE A 49 -15.45 14.44 7.18
CA PHE A 49 -14.33 15.38 7.34
C PHE A 49 -14.12 16.24 6.09
N ILE A 50 -14.17 15.65 4.89
CA ILE A 50 -14.02 16.39 3.63
C ILE A 50 -15.15 17.43 3.46
N GLU A 51 -16.40 17.06 3.74
CA GLU A 51 -17.55 17.99 3.69
C GLU A 51 -17.43 19.15 4.68
N ASN A 52 -16.58 19.01 5.71
CA ASN A 52 -16.25 20.06 6.67
C ASN A 52 -14.87 20.69 6.39
N LYS A 53 -14.37 20.56 5.15
CA LYS A 53 -13.12 21.15 4.65
C LYS A 53 -11.88 20.74 5.45
N LYS A 54 -11.84 19.51 5.96
CA LYS A 54 -10.69 18.96 6.69
C LYS A 54 -9.84 18.07 5.79
N HIS A 55 -8.52 18.18 5.94
CA HIS A 55 -7.58 17.31 5.23
C HIS A 55 -7.66 15.88 5.77
N VAL A 56 -7.52 14.90 4.90
CA VAL A 56 -7.71 13.48 5.25
C VAL A 56 -6.51 12.66 4.81
N PHE A 57 -5.86 12.03 5.77
CA PHE A 57 -5.06 10.83 5.55
C PHE A 57 -5.92 9.61 5.90
N ILE A 58 -5.98 8.61 5.04
CA ILE A 58 -6.76 7.39 5.27
C ILE A 58 -5.89 6.15 5.10
N GLU A 59 -5.94 5.23 6.06
CA GLU A 59 -5.22 3.97 5.93
C GLU A 59 -5.70 3.13 4.76
N LYS A 60 -4.80 2.28 4.25
CA LYS A 60 -5.15 1.30 3.23
C LYS A 60 -5.95 0.13 3.84
N PRO A 61 -6.83 -0.52 3.07
CA PRO A 61 -7.37 -0.07 1.78
C PRO A 61 -8.26 1.17 1.95
N MET A 62 -8.27 2.06 0.96
CA MET A 62 -8.96 3.36 1.05
C MET A 62 -10.44 3.22 1.42
N VAL A 63 -11.18 2.36 0.71
CA VAL A 63 -12.61 2.04 0.91
C VAL A 63 -12.90 0.65 0.32
N GLU A 64 -14.08 0.09 0.59
CA GLU A 64 -14.47 -1.24 0.10
C GLU A 64 -14.93 -1.23 -1.37
N LYS A 65 -15.46 -0.09 -1.85
CA LYS A 65 -16.05 0.00 -3.19
C LYS A 65 -15.40 1.08 -4.03
N VAL A 66 -15.12 0.77 -5.29
CA VAL A 66 -14.63 1.74 -6.28
C VAL A 66 -15.57 2.94 -6.42
N SER A 67 -16.89 2.74 -6.32
CA SER A 67 -17.86 3.83 -6.38
C SER A 67 -17.77 4.79 -5.19
N GLU A 68 -17.36 4.31 -4.02
CA GLU A 68 -17.07 5.16 -2.84
C GLU A 68 -15.78 5.94 -3.05
N ALA A 69 -14.73 5.32 -3.60
CA ALA A 69 -13.47 5.98 -3.91
C ALA A 69 -13.68 7.13 -4.90
N LYS A 70 -14.44 6.89 -5.98
CA LYS A 70 -14.84 7.92 -6.95
C LYS A 70 -15.60 9.08 -6.31
N LYS A 71 -16.53 8.79 -5.39
CA LYS A 71 -17.26 9.83 -4.65
C LYS A 71 -16.34 10.65 -3.75
N LEU A 72 -15.40 10.02 -3.04
CA LEU A 72 -14.42 10.74 -2.23
C LEU A 72 -13.52 11.62 -3.07
N LYS A 73 -13.10 11.17 -4.26
CA LYS A 73 -12.33 11.98 -5.20
C LYS A 73 -13.07 13.26 -5.62
N LEU A 74 -14.34 13.13 -6.01
CA LEU A 74 -15.17 14.29 -6.35
C LEU A 74 -15.36 15.26 -5.17
N LEU A 75 -15.45 14.73 -3.94
CA LEU A 75 -15.58 15.57 -2.74
C LEU A 75 -14.26 16.27 -2.41
N GLU A 76 -13.13 15.57 -2.48
CA GLU A 76 -11.79 16.14 -2.32
C GLU A 76 -11.61 17.35 -3.25
N GLU A 77 -11.91 17.17 -4.54
CA GLU A 77 -11.82 18.23 -5.55
C GLU A 77 -12.79 19.37 -5.25
N LYS A 78 -14.05 19.06 -4.92
CA LYS A 78 -15.09 20.05 -4.61
C LYS A 78 -14.73 20.94 -3.42
N TYR A 79 -14.20 20.34 -2.35
CA TYR A 79 -13.89 21.07 -1.11
C TYR A 79 -12.43 21.54 -1.04
N ASN A 80 -11.63 21.21 -2.06
CA ASN A 80 -10.22 21.57 -2.19
C ASN A 80 -9.40 21.20 -0.93
N VAL A 81 -9.48 19.94 -0.53
CA VAL A 81 -8.72 19.41 0.63
C VAL A 81 -7.64 18.45 0.18
N VAL A 82 -6.51 18.42 0.88
CA VAL A 82 -5.52 17.35 0.74
C VAL A 82 -6.14 16.01 1.17
N PHE A 83 -6.07 15.03 0.30
CA PHE A 83 -6.48 13.64 0.56
C PHE A 83 -5.33 12.69 0.22
N GLN A 84 -4.91 11.87 1.18
CA GLN A 84 -3.82 10.91 1.02
C GLN A 84 -4.23 9.53 1.51
N VAL A 85 -3.92 8.51 0.71
CA VAL A 85 -4.05 7.11 1.12
C VAL A 85 -2.72 6.63 1.70
N GLY A 86 -2.78 5.84 2.78
CA GLY A 86 -1.66 5.29 3.53
C GLY A 86 -0.88 4.18 2.82
N HIS A 87 -0.46 4.41 1.57
CA HIS A 87 0.44 3.52 0.85
C HIS A 87 1.89 3.72 1.30
N LEU A 88 2.20 3.20 2.50
CA LEU A 88 3.48 3.42 3.18
C LEU A 88 4.73 2.99 2.38
N GLU A 89 4.64 1.98 1.52
CA GLU A 89 5.80 1.44 0.80
C GLU A 89 6.37 2.42 -0.24
N ARG A 90 5.58 3.41 -0.68
CA ARG A 90 6.08 4.51 -1.53
C ARG A 90 7.14 5.36 -0.82
N PHE A 91 7.18 5.32 0.51
CA PHE A 91 8.14 6.05 1.34
C PHE A 91 9.22 5.12 1.91
N ASN A 92 9.28 3.85 1.48
CA ASN A 92 10.33 2.93 1.89
C ASN A 92 11.69 3.42 1.34
N ASN A 93 12.72 3.48 2.18
CA ASN A 93 14.05 3.96 1.80
C ASN A 93 14.64 3.21 0.59
N THR A 94 14.43 1.90 0.50
CA THR A 94 14.90 1.08 -0.62
C THR A 94 14.21 1.48 -1.92
N TYR A 95 12.89 1.73 -1.85
CA TYR A 95 12.12 2.20 -3.01
C TYR A 95 12.53 3.61 -3.42
N LEU A 96 12.65 4.54 -2.46
CA LEU A 96 13.09 5.91 -2.72
C LEU A 96 14.47 5.95 -3.38
N LYS A 97 15.44 5.15 -2.90
CA LYS A 97 16.75 5.02 -3.53
C LYS A 97 16.68 4.44 -4.94
N TYR A 98 15.79 3.47 -5.18
CA TYR A 98 15.60 2.93 -6.53
C TYR A 98 15.10 4.00 -7.51
N LEU A 99 14.29 4.97 -7.07
CA LEU A 99 13.79 6.03 -7.94
C LEU A 99 14.91 6.85 -8.60
N ASP A 100 16.08 6.96 -7.98
CA ASP A 100 17.25 7.63 -8.58
C ASP A 100 17.79 6.93 -9.83
N TYR A 101 17.49 5.63 -9.99
CA TYR A 101 17.93 4.80 -11.11
C TYR A 101 16.80 4.40 -12.05
N LYS A 102 15.56 4.79 -11.73
CA LYS A 102 14.35 4.36 -12.43
C LYS A 102 14.43 4.73 -13.91
N ASP A 103 14.18 3.75 -14.75
CA ASP A 103 13.92 3.91 -16.19
C ASP A 103 12.57 3.25 -16.51
N THR A 104 12.35 2.87 -17.76
CA THR A 104 11.20 2.07 -18.19
C THR A 104 11.44 0.60 -17.84
N PRO A 105 10.70 0.01 -16.88
CA PRO A 105 10.80 -1.39 -16.58
C PRO A 105 10.27 -2.23 -17.73
N LEU A 106 10.93 -3.35 -17.99
CA LEU A 106 10.49 -4.36 -18.96
C LEU A 106 9.80 -5.52 -18.23
N PHE A 107 10.35 -5.90 -17.07
CA PHE A 107 9.81 -6.97 -16.25
C PHE A 107 9.97 -6.64 -14.76
N ILE A 108 8.97 -6.98 -13.96
CA ILE A 108 9.01 -6.84 -12.50
C ILE A 108 8.55 -8.14 -11.87
N GLU A 109 9.25 -8.61 -10.85
CA GLU A 109 8.84 -9.72 -10.00
C GLU A 109 8.72 -9.22 -8.56
N SER A 110 7.61 -9.51 -7.89
CA SER A 110 7.38 -9.07 -6.51
C SER A 110 6.84 -10.21 -5.66
N ASN A 111 7.52 -10.49 -4.54
CA ASN A 111 7.13 -11.50 -3.57
C ASN A 111 6.87 -10.84 -2.22
N ARG A 112 5.65 -10.99 -1.71
CA ARG A 112 5.24 -10.57 -0.37
C ARG A 112 4.71 -11.77 0.39
N ILE A 113 5.63 -12.41 1.09
CA ILE A 113 5.41 -13.66 1.81
C ILE A 113 5.50 -13.39 3.30
N SER A 114 4.55 -13.91 4.06
CA SER A 114 4.49 -13.75 5.50
C SER A 114 4.16 -15.07 6.20
N PRO A 115 4.62 -15.23 7.47
CA PRO A 115 4.20 -16.33 8.30
C PRO A 115 2.71 -16.32 8.58
N ASN A 116 2.15 -17.50 8.77
CA ASN A 116 0.77 -17.63 9.22
C ASN A 116 0.61 -16.99 10.60
N LYS A 117 -0.22 -15.96 10.68
CA LYS A 117 -0.61 -15.30 11.93
C LYS A 117 -2.10 -15.52 12.13
N VAL A 118 -2.50 -15.79 13.37
CA VAL A 118 -3.92 -15.92 13.78
C VAL A 118 -4.73 -14.64 13.53
N ARG A 119 -4.05 -13.51 13.26
CA ARG A 119 -4.65 -12.18 13.08
C ARG A 119 -4.41 -11.71 11.64
N GLY A 120 -5.45 -11.22 10.97
CA GLY A 120 -5.40 -10.79 9.56
C GLY A 120 -6.10 -11.73 8.58
N THR A 121 -6.76 -12.78 9.07
CA THR A 121 -7.54 -13.73 8.26
C THR A 121 -8.94 -13.24 7.89
N GLU A 122 -9.32 -12.03 8.30
CA GLU A 122 -10.65 -11.45 8.05
C GLU A 122 -10.75 -10.76 6.66
N VAL A 123 -9.61 -10.66 5.95
CA VAL A 123 -9.49 -10.06 4.62
C VAL A 123 -8.51 -10.91 3.80
N ASP A 124 -8.76 -11.08 2.51
CA ASP A 124 -7.91 -11.88 1.63
C ASP A 124 -6.49 -11.26 1.43
N VAL A 125 -5.53 -12.07 0.99
CA VAL A 125 -4.13 -11.62 0.81
C VAL A 125 -3.95 -10.53 -0.24
N VAL A 126 -4.87 -10.37 -1.20
CA VAL A 126 -4.76 -9.33 -2.21
C VAL A 126 -4.98 -7.96 -1.57
N LEU A 127 -6.07 -7.81 -0.82
CA LEU A 127 -6.43 -6.54 -0.19
C LEU A 127 -5.57 -6.19 1.02
N ASP A 128 -4.97 -7.18 1.69
CA ASP A 128 -4.12 -6.93 2.85
C ASP A 128 -2.62 -6.81 2.50
N LEU A 129 -2.12 -7.72 1.66
CA LEU A 129 -0.69 -7.83 1.33
C LEU A 129 -0.39 -7.29 -0.08
N MET A 130 -0.97 -7.89 -1.12
CA MET A 130 -0.62 -7.61 -2.52
C MET A 130 -0.90 -6.16 -2.92
N ILE A 131 -1.84 -5.49 -2.26
CA ILE A 131 -2.20 -4.08 -2.49
C ILE A 131 -0.98 -3.15 -2.43
N HIS A 132 -0.01 -3.46 -1.58
CA HIS A 132 1.24 -2.71 -1.48
C HIS A 132 2.06 -2.81 -2.76
N ASP A 133 2.16 -4.01 -3.33
CA ASP A 133 2.94 -4.28 -4.52
C ASP A 133 2.23 -3.77 -5.78
N ILE A 134 0.90 -3.90 -5.85
CA ILE A 134 0.07 -3.32 -6.91
C ILE A 134 0.23 -1.79 -6.95
N ASP A 135 0.23 -1.15 -5.77
CA ASP A 135 0.42 0.29 -5.65
C ASP A 135 1.80 0.73 -6.17
N LEU A 136 2.87 0.06 -5.73
CA LEU A 136 4.22 0.33 -6.22
C LEU A 136 4.33 0.11 -7.73
N LEU A 137 3.75 -0.96 -8.27
CA LEU A 137 3.78 -1.23 -9.71
C LEU A 137 3.08 -0.15 -10.52
N GLN A 138 1.94 0.36 -10.05
CA GLN A 138 1.25 1.50 -10.66
C GLN A 138 2.09 2.78 -10.56
N ASP A 139 2.76 3.02 -9.43
CA ASP A 139 3.64 4.17 -9.23
C ASP A 139 4.91 4.09 -10.10
N ILE A 140 5.46 2.89 -10.30
CA ILE A 140 6.59 2.65 -11.18
C ILE A 140 6.18 2.87 -12.64
N ASN A 141 5.13 2.20 -13.12
CA ASN A 141 4.79 2.18 -14.54
C ASN A 141 4.05 3.43 -15.04
N LYS A 142 3.27 4.10 -14.18
CA LYS A 142 2.48 5.31 -14.51
C LYS A 142 1.60 5.17 -15.78
N CYS A 143 1.14 3.96 -16.10
CA CYS A 143 0.19 3.68 -17.18
C CYS A 143 -0.85 2.65 -16.75
N ASN A 144 -1.86 2.40 -17.59
CA ASN A 144 -2.89 1.43 -17.26
C ASN A 144 -2.39 0.00 -17.41
N ILE A 145 -3.09 -0.91 -16.72
CA ILE A 145 -2.95 -2.35 -16.90
C ILE A 145 -3.80 -2.76 -18.10
N LYS A 146 -3.17 -3.40 -19.08
CA LYS A 146 -3.79 -3.94 -20.29
C LYS A 146 -4.42 -5.30 -20.06
N LYS A 147 -3.79 -6.17 -19.26
CA LYS A 147 -4.27 -7.54 -19.03
C LYS A 147 -3.90 -8.04 -17.63
N ILE A 148 -4.80 -8.82 -17.05
CA ILE A 148 -4.63 -9.47 -15.75
C ILE A 148 -4.86 -10.97 -15.92
N ASN A 149 -3.91 -11.78 -15.47
CA ASN A 149 -4.10 -13.21 -15.25
C ASN A 149 -3.82 -13.51 -13.77
N ALA A 150 -4.74 -14.15 -13.06
CA ALA A 150 -4.64 -14.34 -11.62
C ALA A 150 -5.09 -15.73 -11.21
N SER A 151 -4.39 -16.30 -10.24
CA SER A 151 -4.78 -17.51 -9.52
C SER A 151 -4.70 -17.26 -8.03
N GLY A 152 -5.63 -17.85 -7.28
CA GLY A 152 -5.71 -17.73 -5.84
C GLY A 152 -6.19 -19.03 -5.22
N ILE A 153 -5.63 -19.39 -4.07
CA ILE A 153 -5.97 -20.62 -3.36
C ILE A 153 -6.20 -20.29 -1.88
N SER A 154 -7.29 -20.83 -1.33
CA SER A 154 -7.57 -20.87 0.10
C SER A 154 -7.01 -22.16 0.67
N VAL A 155 -6.18 -22.09 1.72
CA VAL A 155 -5.48 -23.26 2.28
C VAL A 155 -5.82 -23.47 3.75
N LEU A 156 -5.75 -22.40 4.54
CA LEU A 156 -5.97 -22.40 5.98
C LEU A 156 -7.29 -21.70 6.35
N THR A 157 -7.72 -20.75 5.54
CA THR A 157 -8.93 -19.97 5.76
C THR A 157 -9.95 -20.21 4.65
N LYS A 158 -11.13 -19.58 4.75
CA LYS A 158 -12.10 -19.56 3.64
C LYS A 158 -11.69 -18.55 2.55
N ASP A 159 -10.91 -17.55 2.92
CA ASP A 159 -10.43 -16.51 2.03
C ASP A 159 -9.13 -16.93 1.34
N ILE A 160 -8.74 -16.17 0.31
CA ILE A 160 -7.52 -16.47 -0.46
C ILE A 160 -6.30 -16.24 0.45
N ASP A 161 -5.51 -17.31 0.63
CA ASP A 161 -4.31 -17.32 1.49
C ASP A 161 -3.01 -17.20 0.68
N ILE A 162 -3.06 -17.54 -0.61
CA ILE A 162 -1.99 -17.32 -1.57
C ILE A 162 -2.59 -16.87 -2.91
N ALA A 163 -1.99 -15.86 -3.50
CA ALA A 163 -2.37 -15.35 -4.81
C ALA A 163 -1.12 -15.14 -5.67
N ASN A 164 -1.21 -15.57 -6.93
CA ASN A 164 -0.22 -15.28 -7.97
C ASN A 164 -0.91 -14.52 -9.11
N VAL A 165 -0.34 -13.38 -9.49
CA VAL A 165 -0.93 -12.48 -10.48
C VAL A 165 0.14 -12.08 -11.49
N ARG A 166 -0.20 -12.19 -12.76
CA ARG A 166 0.56 -11.62 -13.87
C ARG A 166 -0.20 -10.44 -14.46
N LEU A 167 0.42 -9.27 -14.40
CA LEU A 167 -0.07 -8.02 -14.99
C LEU A 167 0.71 -7.71 -16.25
N GLU A 168 0.02 -7.30 -17.31
CA GLU A 168 0.63 -6.70 -18.50
C GLU A 168 0.17 -5.25 -18.58
N PHE A 169 1.11 -4.32 -18.68
CA PHE A 169 0.86 -2.88 -18.75
C PHE A 169 0.83 -2.38 -20.21
N GLU A 170 0.21 -1.22 -20.44
CA GLU A 170 0.17 -0.59 -21.77
C GLU A 170 1.56 -0.21 -22.30
N ASN A 171 2.54 0.05 -21.43
CA ASN A 171 3.94 0.30 -21.78
C ASN A 171 4.74 -0.98 -22.11
N ASN A 172 4.07 -2.13 -22.20
CA ASN A 172 4.64 -3.47 -22.37
C ASN A 172 5.46 -4.02 -21.19
N CYS A 173 5.51 -3.33 -20.04
CA CYS A 173 6.03 -3.92 -18.82
C CYS A 173 5.14 -5.11 -18.41
N VAL A 174 5.77 -6.20 -17.99
CA VAL A 174 5.10 -7.36 -17.40
C VAL A 174 5.48 -7.45 -15.93
N ALA A 175 4.51 -7.65 -15.05
CA ALA A 175 4.76 -7.85 -13.63
C ALA A 175 4.20 -9.19 -13.14
N ASN A 176 5.03 -9.99 -12.46
CA ASN A 176 4.62 -11.19 -11.73
C ASN A 176 4.62 -10.88 -10.23
N ILE A 177 3.48 -11.12 -9.57
CA ILE A 177 3.28 -10.78 -8.17
C ILE A 177 2.83 -12.02 -7.42
N THR A 178 3.47 -12.34 -6.31
CA THR A 178 3.05 -13.40 -5.41
C THR A 178 2.84 -12.82 -4.02
N ALA A 179 1.63 -13.01 -3.46
CA ALA A 179 1.34 -12.70 -2.07
C ALA A 179 0.93 -13.98 -1.33
N SER A 180 1.49 -14.21 -0.15
CA SER A 180 1.20 -15.41 0.64
C SER A 180 1.27 -15.14 2.14
N ARG A 181 0.36 -15.76 2.89
CA ARG A 181 0.37 -15.77 4.36
C ARG A 181 0.62 -17.14 4.99
N ILE A 182 1.07 -18.12 4.19
CA ILE A 182 1.17 -19.53 4.61
C ILE A 182 2.60 -20.07 4.62
N SER A 183 3.60 -19.19 4.72
CA SER A 183 5.02 -19.57 4.72
C SER A 183 5.58 -19.71 6.14
N ASN A 184 6.75 -20.33 6.27
CA ASN A 184 7.54 -20.32 7.51
C ASN A 184 8.57 -19.18 7.54
N LYS A 185 8.71 -18.44 6.44
CA LYS A 185 9.65 -17.32 6.27
C LYS A 185 8.88 -16.04 5.90
N SER A 186 9.48 -14.89 6.22
CA SER A 186 9.02 -13.60 5.70
C SER A 186 9.90 -13.22 4.51
N GLU A 187 9.28 -12.74 3.44
CA GLU A 187 9.97 -12.13 2.31
C GLU A 187 9.18 -10.91 1.87
N ARG A 188 9.85 -9.78 1.64
CA ARG A 188 9.28 -8.64 0.93
C ARG A 188 10.32 -8.16 -0.06
N LYS A 189 10.25 -8.70 -1.27
CA LYS A 189 11.27 -8.50 -2.29
C LYS A 189 10.65 -8.11 -3.61
N MET A 190 11.18 -7.06 -4.24
CA MET A 190 10.82 -6.67 -5.61
C MET A 190 12.08 -6.63 -6.47
N ARG A 191 12.02 -7.30 -7.60
CA ARG A 191 13.07 -7.37 -8.61
C ARG A 191 12.60 -6.65 -9.85
N ILE A 192 13.38 -5.68 -10.31
CA ILE A 192 13.03 -4.82 -11.43
C ILE A 192 14.09 -4.98 -12.51
N PHE A 193 13.65 -5.31 -13.72
CA PHE A 193 14.48 -5.52 -14.89
C PHE A 193 14.18 -4.43 -15.90
N GLN A 194 15.17 -3.61 -16.18
CA GLN A 194 15.09 -2.48 -17.11
C GLN A 194 16.35 -2.46 -17.98
N LYS A 195 16.34 -1.67 -19.06
CA LYS A 195 17.43 -1.68 -20.07
C LYS A 195 18.81 -1.38 -19.47
N ASN A 196 18.88 -0.59 -18.41
CA ASN A 196 20.14 -0.19 -17.79
C ASN A 196 20.65 -1.18 -16.72
N GLY A 197 19.85 -2.14 -16.28
CA GLY A 197 20.24 -3.05 -15.20
C GLY A 197 19.11 -3.80 -14.52
N TYR A 198 19.52 -4.57 -13.51
CA TYR A 198 18.67 -5.32 -12.61
C TYR A 198 18.78 -4.73 -11.20
N TYR A 199 17.63 -4.53 -10.56
CA TYR A 199 17.51 -3.91 -9.24
C TYR A 199 16.73 -4.85 -8.34
N SER A 200 17.29 -5.19 -7.19
CA SER A 200 16.70 -6.10 -6.21
C SER A 200 16.49 -5.33 -4.91
N LEU A 201 15.22 -5.04 -4.62
CA LEU A 201 14.77 -4.28 -3.47
C LEU A 201 14.30 -5.27 -2.40
N ASP A 202 15.02 -5.35 -1.29
CA ASP A 202 14.57 -6.00 -0.07
C ASP A 202 13.97 -4.96 0.88
N PHE A 203 12.65 -5.03 1.07
CA PHE A 203 11.91 -4.09 1.92
C PHE A 203 11.99 -4.44 3.41
N LEU A 204 12.35 -5.69 3.77
CA LEU A 204 12.52 -6.07 5.17
C LEU A 204 13.87 -5.58 5.69
N ASP A 205 14.93 -5.86 4.94
CA ASP A 205 16.29 -5.55 5.35
C ASP A 205 16.77 -4.16 4.91
N ASN A 206 15.94 -3.44 4.15
CA ASN A 206 16.24 -2.12 3.57
C ASN A 206 17.48 -2.13 2.64
N ILE A 207 17.59 -3.17 1.82
CA ILE A 207 18.74 -3.40 0.93
C ILE A 207 18.31 -3.17 -0.52
N LEU A 208 19.08 -2.36 -1.25
CA LEU A 208 19.00 -2.22 -2.70
C LEU A 208 20.26 -2.81 -3.33
N GLU A 209 20.12 -3.92 -4.05
CA GLU A 209 21.20 -4.50 -4.85
C GLU A 209 21.05 -4.04 -6.30
N ILE A 210 22.15 -3.58 -6.91
CA ILE A 210 22.17 -3.04 -8.26
C ILE A 210 23.16 -3.85 -9.09
N HIS A 211 22.68 -4.43 -10.19
CA HIS A 211 23.50 -5.08 -11.19
C HIS A 211 23.33 -4.35 -12.53
N ALA A 212 24.22 -3.38 -12.78
CA ALA A 212 24.20 -2.60 -14.01
C ALA A 212 24.74 -3.43 -15.19
N LEU A 213 24.06 -3.40 -16.33
CA LEU A 213 24.51 -4.08 -17.55
C LEU A 213 25.62 -3.29 -18.28
N ASN A 214 25.89 -2.05 -17.87
CA ASN A 214 26.96 -1.19 -18.40
C ASN A 214 27.60 -0.36 -17.26
N ALA A 215 28.45 -0.98 -16.44
CA ALA A 215 29.13 -0.34 -15.30
C ALA A 215 29.84 0.99 -15.68
N LYS A 216 30.39 1.08 -16.90
CA LYS A 216 31.13 2.27 -17.39
C LYS A 216 30.29 3.53 -17.58
N LYS A 217 28.97 3.42 -17.74
CA LYS A 217 28.12 4.60 -18.04
C LYS A 217 27.58 5.30 -16.78
N TYR A 218 27.71 4.68 -15.60
CA TYR A 218 27.12 5.18 -14.34
C TYR A 218 28.13 5.31 -13.18
N GLY A 219 29.43 5.35 -13.47
CA GLY A 219 30.45 5.81 -12.52
C GLY A 219 30.90 4.79 -11.45
N ALA A 220 30.63 3.50 -11.62
CA ALA A 220 31.25 2.48 -10.77
C ALA A 220 32.73 2.28 -11.18
N LYS A 221 33.65 2.47 -10.23
CA LYS A 221 35.05 2.06 -10.37
C LYS A 221 35.20 0.59 -9.98
N ASP A 222 36.09 -0.08 -10.71
CA ASP A 222 36.45 -1.50 -10.57
C ASP A 222 36.74 -1.94 -9.13
#